data_AF-A0A6J6RZD4-F1
#
_entry.id   AF-A0A6J6RZD4-F1
#
_cell.length_a   1.000
_cell.length_b   1.000
_cell.length_c   1.000
_cell.angle_alpha   90.00
_cell.angle_beta   90.00
_cell.angle_gamma   90.00
#
_symmetry.space_group_name_H-M   'P 1'
#
loop_
_entity.id
_entity.type
_entity.pdbx_description
1 polymer ?
#
loop_
_entity_poly.entity_id
_entity_poly.type
_entity_poly.pdbx_seq_one_letter_code
_entity_poly.pdbx_strand_id
1 'polypeptide(L)'
;MLSAGVAREVARAVLPVTLYSSMYVTMNARALMNFLSLRTAREGSHFPSYPQREIEMVAEKMEAEFAKLMPITYGAFQKSGRIAP
;
A
#
# COMPACT_ATOMS: atom_id res chain seq x y z
N MET A 1 13.51 0.55 -31.00
CA MET A 1 12.17 1.20 -31.03
C MET A 1 12.30 2.72 -30.93
N LEU A 2 12.80 3.28 -29.82
CA LEU A 2 12.91 4.75 -29.65
C LEU A 2 13.77 5.43 -30.72
N SER A 3 14.97 4.91 -31.02
CA SER A 3 15.84 5.46 -32.08
C SER A 3 15.25 5.35 -33.50
N ALA A 4 14.21 4.53 -33.68
CA ALA A 4 13.48 4.37 -34.93
C ALA A 4 12.22 5.25 -35.00
N GLY A 5 12.02 6.17 -34.06
CA GLY A 5 10.87 7.09 -34.06
C GLY A 5 9.54 6.50 -33.57
N VAL A 6 9.53 5.27 -33.03
CA VAL A 6 8.33 4.66 -32.46
C VAL A 6 7.85 5.47 -31.25
N ALA A 7 6.55 5.77 -31.18
CA ALA A 7 5.94 6.53 -30.08
C ALA A 7 6.26 5.91 -28.70
N ARG A 8 6.51 6.76 -27.69
CA ARG A 8 6.93 6.34 -26.35
C ARG A 8 5.94 5.38 -25.68
N GLU A 9 4.64 5.58 -25.91
CA GLU A 9 3.58 4.74 -25.34
C GLU A 9 3.53 3.32 -25.90
N VAL A 10 3.96 3.14 -27.16
CA VAL A 10 4.13 1.83 -27.79
C VAL A 10 5.48 1.24 -27.39
N ALA A 11 6.54 2.06 -27.40
CA ALA A 11 7.88 1.62 -27.03
C ALA A 11 7.98 1.11 -25.58
N ARG A 12 7.17 1.65 -24.65
CA ARG A 12 7.18 1.16 -23.26
C ARG A 12 6.50 -0.21 -23.07
N ALA A 13 5.81 -0.75 -24.07
CA ALA A 13 5.12 -2.04 -23.97
C ALA A 13 6.07 -3.23 -23.72
N VAL A 14 7.36 -3.06 -24.03
CA VAL A 14 8.40 -4.08 -23.78
C VAL A 14 9.10 -3.89 -22.42
N LEU A 15 8.78 -2.84 -21.66
CA LEU A 15 9.35 -2.64 -20.33
C LEU A 15 8.68 -3.59 -19.32
N PRO A 16 9.44 -4.16 -18.39
CA PRO A 16 8.90 -5.12 -17.43
C PRO A 16 8.05 -4.42 -16.36
N VAL A 17 7.20 -5.19 -15.68
CA VAL A 17 6.40 -4.70 -14.53
C VAL A 17 7.25 -4.41 -13.28
N THR A 18 8.54 -4.75 -13.30
CA THR A 18 9.53 -4.40 -12.26
C THR A 18 10.08 -2.98 -12.44
N LEU A 19 9.65 -2.25 -13.47
CA LEU A 19 10.02 -0.85 -13.68
C LEU A 19 9.53 0.03 -12.53
N TYR A 20 10.44 0.80 -11.95
CA TYR A 20 10.06 1.78 -10.93
C TYR A 20 9.11 2.85 -11.49
N SER A 21 8.14 3.23 -10.67
CA SER A 21 7.24 4.36 -10.90
C SER A 21 7.15 5.20 -9.63
N SER A 22 6.73 6.45 -9.78
CA SER A 22 6.51 7.38 -8.66
C SER A 22 5.13 8.00 -8.77
N MET A 23 4.49 8.23 -7.62
CA MET A 23 3.14 8.75 -7.53
C MET A 23 2.91 9.45 -6.19
N TYR A 24 1.99 10.42 -6.17
CA TYR A 24 1.42 10.93 -4.93
C TYR A 24 0.21 10.09 -4.54
N VAL A 25 0.17 9.66 -3.27
CA VAL A 25 -0.95 8.91 -2.70
C VAL A 25 -1.45 9.69 -1.49
N THR A 26 -2.73 10.05 -1.49
CA THR A 26 -3.39 10.71 -0.36
C THR A 26 -4.60 9.89 0.07
N MET A 27 -4.74 9.66 1.36
CA MET A 27 -5.84 8.90 1.94
C MET A 27 -6.27 9.56 3.25
N ASN A 28 -7.56 9.52 3.56
CA ASN A 28 -8.01 9.77 4.92
C ASN A 28 -7.72 8.53 5.81
N ALA A 29 -7.83 8.69 7.13
CA ALA A 29 -7.52 7.62 8.08
C ALA A 29 -8.40 6.37 7.90
N ARG A 30 -9.68 6.53 7.53
CA ARG A 30 -10.60 5.41 7.29
C ARG A 30 -10.13 4.55 6.11
N ALA A 31 -9.83 5.21 4.99
CA ALA A 31 -9.32 4.54 3.80
C ALA A 31 -7.96 3.88 4.06
N LEU A 32 -7.08 4.54 4.83
CA LEU A 32 -5.79 3.97 5.22
C LEU A 32 -5.97 2.70 6.06
N MET A 33 -6.83 2.71 7.07
CA MET A 33 -7.11 1.50 7.88
C MET A 33 -7.61 0.34 7.01
N ASN A 34 -8.53 0.60 6.06
CA ASN A 34 -9.00 -0.44 5.14
C ASN A 34 -7.88 -0.97 4.23
N PHE A 35 -6.99 -0.08 3.76
CA PHE A 35 -5.81 -0.49 3.02
C PHE A 35 -4.89 -1.37 3.86
N LEU A 36 -4.61 -1.00 5.11
CA LEU A 36 -3.76 -1.77 6.02
C LEU A 36 -4.36 -3.15 6.34
N SER A 37 -5.69 -3.26 6.52
CA SER A 37 -6.38 -4.53 6.72
C SER A 37 -6.12 -5.54 5.60
N LEU A 38 -5.95 -5.06 4.37
CA LEU A 38 -5.73 -5.92 3.18
C LEU A 38 -4.26 -6.04 2.79
N ARG A 39 -3.42 -5.07 3.15
CA ARG A 39 -2.03 -4.96 2.67
C ARG A 39 -0.98 -5.25 3.73
N THR A 40 -1.37 -5.83 4.87
CA THR A 40 -0.43 -6.32 5.88
C THR A 40 -0.80 -7.73 6.32
N ALA A 41 0.21 -8.60 6.47
CA ALA A 41 0.08 -9.84 7.20
C ALA A 41 0.39 -9.54 8.67
N ARG A 42 -0.63 -9.65 9.54
CA ARG A 42 -0.49 -9.44 10.99
C ARG A 42 -1.22 -10.54 11.74
N GLU A 43 -0.49 -11.16 12.65
CA GLU A 43 -1.06 -12.09 13.63
C GLU A 43 -2.12 -11.36 14.48
N GLY A 44 -3.22 -12.05 14.80
CA GLY A 44 -4.34 -11.48 15.55
C GLY A 44 -5.30 -10.60 14.74
N SER A 45 -5.09 -10.44 13.42
CA SER A 45 -6.10 -9.82 12.55
C SER A 45 -7.35 -10.68 12.50
N HIS A 46 -8.53 -10.07 12.58
CA HIS A 46 -9.79 -10.81 12.50
C HIS A 46 -9.96 -11.50 11.14
N PHE A 47 -9.51 -10.85 10.07
CA PHE A 47 -9.40 -11.42 8.73
C PHE A 47 -7.92 -11.42 8.31
N PRO A 48 -7.23 -12.58 8.36
CA PRO A 48 -5.86 -12.68 7.87
C PRO A 48 -5.75 -12.34 6.37
N SER A 49 -4.75 -11.53 6.02
CA SER A 49 -4.41 -11.21 4.62
C SER A 49 -3.02 -11.72 4.25
N TYR A 50 -2.81 -12.02 2.97
CA TYR A 50 -1.58 -12.56 2.39
C TYR A 50 -1.09 -11.67 1.23
N PRO A 51 -0.69 -10.43 1.49
CA PRO A 51 -0.22 -9.51 0.46
C PRO A 51 1.13 -9.95 -0.13
N GLN A 52 1.40 -9.55 -1.36
CA GLN A 52 2.75 -9.61 -1.91
C GLN A 52 3.69 -8.74 -1.04
N ARG A 53 4.94 -9.18 -0.83
CA ARG A 53 5.87 -8.51 0.09
C ARG A 53 6.11 -7.04 -0.27
N GLU A 54 6.17 -6.71 -1.55
CA GLU A 54 6.45 -5.36 -2.04
C GLU A 54 5.36 -4.36 -1.62
N ILE A 55 4.07 -4.75 -1.67
CA ILE A 55 2.98 -3.85 -1.23
C ILE A 55 2.89 -3.80 0.29
N GLU A 56 3.26 -4.88 0.98
CA GLU A 56 3.35 -4.88 2.44
C GLU A 56 4.44 -3.93 2.95
N MET A 57 5.59 -3.86 2.28
CA MET A 57 6.65 -2.89 2.61
C MET A 57 6.17 -1.43 2.50
N VAL A 58 5.26 -1.13 1.57
CA VAL A 58 4.62 0.18 1.46
C VAL A 58 3.67 0.40 2.63
N ALA A 59 2.81 -0.58 2.91
CA ALA A 59 1.84 -0.53 3.99
C ALA A 59 2.51 -0.35 5.36
N GLU A 60 3.61 -1.05 5.63
CA GLU A 60 4.42 -0.91 6.86
C GLU A 60 4.90 0.52 7.10
N LYS A 61 5.39 1.19 6.05
CA LYS A 61 5.84 2.58 6.15
C LYS A 61 4.68 3.54 6.38
N MET A 62 3.56 3.34 5.70
CA MET A 62 2.35 4.14 5.90
C MET A 62 1.76 3.93 7.30
N GLU A 63 1.75 2.70 7.81
CA GLU A 63 1.27 2.35 9.15
C GLU A 63 2.14 2.97 10.24
N ALA A 64 3.47 2.98 10.06
CA ALA A 64 4.38 3.61 11.00
C ALA A 64 4.10 5.12 11.18
N GLU A 65 3.81 5.84 10.08
CA GLU A 65 3.42 7.25 10.16
C GLU A 65 2.01 7.43 10.75
N PHE A 66 1.07 6.54 10.42
CA PHE A 66 -0.27 6.54 11.02
C PHE A 66 -0.23 6.39 12.54
N ALA A 67 0.60 5.46 13.05
CA ALA A 67 0.77 5.24 14.48
C ALA A 67 1.34 6.48 15.20
N LYS A 68 2.24 7.23 14.55
CA LYS A 68 2.79 8.49 15.10
C LYS A 68 1.77 9.62 15.10
N LEU A 69 1.06 9.81 14.00
CA LEU A 69 0.16 10.95 13.79
C LEU A 69 -1.19 10.78 14.49
N MET A 70 -1.69 9.55 14.61
CA MET A 70 -3.00 9.24 15.18
C MET A 70 -2.95 8.04 16.15
N PRO A 71 -2.15 8.12 17.23
CA PRO A 71 -1.87 6.97 18.10
C PRO A 71 -3.13 6.37 18.76
N ILE A 72 -4.13 7.18 19.10
CA ILE A 72 -5.37 6.71 19.71
C ILE A 72 -6.20 5.91 18.69
N THR A 73 -6.37 6.43 17.48
CA THR A 73 -7.08 5.74 16.39
C THR A 73 -6.35 4.46 15.99
N TYR A 74 -5.02 4.50 15.89
CA TYR A 74 -4.21 3.32 15.64
C TYR A 74 -4.40 2.25 16.71
N GLY A 75 -4.34 2.62 17.99
CA GLY A 75 -4.60 1.70 19.10
C GLY A 75 -6.00 1.09 19.06
N ALA A 76 -7.02 1.88 18.70
CA ALA A 76 -8.39 1.38 18.53
C ALA A 76 -8.50 0.38 17.36
N PHE A 77 -7.87 0.69 16.22
CA PHE A 77 -7.81 -0.20 15.05
C PHE A 77 -7.14 -1.53 15.36
N GLN A 78 -6.02 -1.51 16.11
CA GLN A 78 -5.35 -2.73 16.54
C GLN A 78 -6.26 -3.58 17.44
N LYS A 79 -6.93 -2.95 18.42
CA LYS A 79 -7.83 -3.63 19.35
C LYS A 79 -9.09 -4.18 18.68
N SER A 80 -9.57 -3.56 17.60
CA SER A 80 -10.73 -4.01 16.84
C SER A 80 -10.41 -5.14 15.85
N GLY A 81 -9.25 -5.80 15.97
CA GLY A 81 -8.85 -6.88 15.09
C GLY A 81 -8.45 -6.39 13.69
N ARG A 82 -7.97 -5.14 13.59
CA ARG A 82 -7.54 -4.49 12.34
C ARG A 82 -8.66 -4.42 11.30
N ILE A 83 -9.89 -4.19 11.72
CA ILE A 83 -11.03 -3.92 10.85
C ILE A 83 -11.25 -2.41 10.77
N ALA A 84 -11.32 -1.88 9.55
CA ALA A 84 -11.68 -0.49 9.33
C ALA A 84 -13.14 -0.23 9.72
N PRO A 85 -13.44 0.89 10.42
CA PRO A 85 -14.81 1.30 10.72
C PRO A 85 -15.56 1.77 9.46
#